data_AF-A0A0E9LY09-F1
#
_entry.id   AF-A0A0E9LY09-F1
#
_cell.length_a   1.000
_cell.length_b   1.000
_cell.length_c   1.000
_cell.angle_alpha   90.00
_cell.angle_beta   90.00
_cell.angle_gamma   90.00
#
_symmetry.space_group_name_H-M   'P 1'
#
loop_
_entity.id
_entity.type
_entity.pdbx_description
1 polymer ?
#
loop_
_entity_poly.entity_id
_entity_poly.type
_entity_poly.pdbx_seq_one_letter_code
_entity_poly.pdbx_strand_id
1 'polypeptide(L)' 'MTPRVVSFGEIMLRLSTPGYQRFAQATSFDACYGGGEANVAVSLANYGLIRPL' A
#
# COMPACT_ATOMS: atom_id res chain seq x y z
N MET A 1 6.07 16.17 -21.67
CA MET A 1 6.77 16.08 -20.38
C MET A 1 5.96 15.18 -19.47
N THR A 2 6.54 14.09 -18.95
CA THR A 2 5.89 13.31 -17.88
C THR A 2 5.88 14.17 -16.62
N PRO A 3 4.71 14.38 -15.98
CA PRO A 3 4.63 15.20 -14.78
C PRO A 3 5.47 14.58 -13.66
N ARG A 4 6.28 15.40 -12.99
CA ARG A 4 6.95 14.99 -11.76
C ARG A 4 5.96 15.11 -10.61
N VAL A 5 5.58 13.97 -10.04
CA VAL A 5 4.66 13.88 -8.92
C VAL A 5 5.43 13.49 -7.67
N VAL A 6 5.16 14.16 -6.56
CA VAL A 6 5.73 13.87 -5.25
C VAL A 6 4.59 13.60 -4.28
N SER A 7 4.63 12.44 -3.63
CA SER A 7 3.75 12.10 -2.50
C SER A 7 4.61 12.07 -1.23
N PHE A 8 4.13 12.69 -0.16
CA PHE A 8 4.79 12.67 1.14
C PHE A 8 3.79 12.26 2.20
N GLY A 9 4.15 11.27 3.01
CA GLY A 9 3.30 10.71 4.04
C GLY A 9 3.99 9.51 4.68
N GLU A 10 3.22 8.68 5.36
CA GLU A 10 3.71 7.46 6.00
C GLU A 10 3.16 6.21 5.31
N ILE A 11 3.93 5.13 5.38
CA ILE A 11 3.49 3.80 4.97
C ILE A 11 3.44 2.95 6.23
N MET A 12 2.28 2.37 6.48
CA MET A 12 2.05 1.46 7.61
C MET A 12 1.94 0.03 7.12
N LEU A 13 2.46 -0.89 7.93
CA LEU A 13 2.22 -2.31 7.75
C LEU A 13 0.85 -2.67 8.33
N ARG A 14 -0.07 -3.09 7.46
CA ARG A 14 -1.37 -3.66 7.84
C ARG A 14 -1.23 -5.17 7.93
N LEU A 15 -1.43 -5.72 9.12
CA LEU A 15 -1.53 -7.16 9.35
C LEU A 15 -3.00 -7.56 9.43
N SER A 16 -3.44 -8.46 8.56
CA SER A 16 -4.78 -9.05 8.60
C SER A 16 -4.73 -10.55 8.82
N THR A 17 -5.69 -11.08 9.57
CA THR A 17 -5.84 -12.51 9.79
C THR A 17 -6.57 -13.17 8.62
N PRO A 18 -6.15 -14.37 8.18
CA PRO A 18 -6.84 -15.09 7.11
C PRO A 18 -8.16 -15.68 7.61
N GLY A 19 -9.15 -15.80 6.72
CA GLY A 19 -10.38 -16.57 6.96
C GLY A 19 -11.24 -16.08 8.14
N TYR A 20 -11.29 -14.77 8.40
CA TYR A 20 -12.05 -14.15 9.49
C TYR A 20 -11.65 -14.60 10.90
N GLN A 21 -10.44 -15.17 11.05
CA GLN A 21 -9.92 -15.56 12.35
C GLN A 21 -9.68 -14.33 13.23
N ARG A 22 -9.81 -14.48 14.54
CA ARG A 22 -9.37 -13.43 15.48
C ARG A 22 -7.85 -13.45 15.60
N PHE A 23 -7.25 -12.32 15.95
CA PHE A 23 -5.79 -12.18 16.14
C PHE A 23 -5.19 -13.25 17.07
N ALA A 24 -5.91 -13.65 18.12
CA ALA A 24 -5.44 -14.67 19.07
C ALA A 24 -5.46 -16.11 18.53
N GLN A 25 -6.21 -16.37 17.46
CA GLN A 25 -6.38 -17.71 16.87
C GLN A 25 -5.53 -17.91 15.61
N ALA A 26 -5.15 -16.81 14.97
CA ALA A 26 -4.40 -16.84 13.72
C ALA A 26 -2.94 -17.28 13.97
N THR A 27 -2.49 -18.27 13.21
CA THR A 27 -1.09 -18.75 13.19
C THR A 27 -0.25 -18.04 12.12
N SER A 28 -0.88 -17.21 11.29
CA SER A 28 -0.25 -16.44 10.23
C SER A 28 -1.02 -15.13 10.00
N PHE A 29 -0.33 -14.14 9.44
CA PHE A 29 -0.89 -12.84 9.11
C PHE A 29 -0.52 -12.47 7.68
N ASP A 30 -1.48 -11.95 6.94
CA ASP A 30 -1.25 -11.32 5.64
C ASP A 30 -0.68 -9.92 5.87
N ALA A 31 0.53 -9.70 5.37
CA ALA A 31 1.21 -8.42 5.42
C ALA A 31 0.89 -7.61 4.16
N CYS A 32 0.24 -6.45 4.34
CA CYS A 32 0.05 -5.48 3.27
C CYS A 32 0.58 -4.13 3.71
N TYR A 33 1.41 -3.50 2.89
CA TYR A 33 1.80 -2.11 3.10
C TYR A 33 0.73 -1.20 2.53
N GLY A 34 0.30 -0.23 3.33
CA GLY A 34 -0.71 0.74 2.95
C GLY A 34 -0.40 2.11 3.51
N GLY A 35 -0.86 3.13 2.81
CA GLY A 35 -0.76 4.54 3.19
C GLY A 35 -1.58 5.33 2.19
N GLY A 36 -2.29 6.38 2.62
CA GLY A 36 -3.15 7.14 1.71
C GLY A 36 -2.36 7.70 0.54
N GLU A 37 -1.19 8.23 0.85
CA GLU A 37 -0.28 8.88 -0.06
C GLU A 37 0.42 7.85 -0.98
N ALA A 38 0.82 6.71 -0.42
CA ALA A 38 1.39 5.61 -1.19
C ALA A 38 0.39 5.00 -2.17
N ASN A 39 -0.87 4.83 -1.76
CA ASN A 39 -1.92 4.30 -2.63
C ASN A 39 -2.21 5.24 -3.80
N VAL A 40 -2.19 6.55 -3.56
CA VAL A 40 -2.33 7.57 -4.63
C VAL A 40 -1.14 7.52 -5.58
N ALA A 41 0.10 7.45 -5.07
CA ALA A 41 1.30 7.36 -5.90
C ALA A 41 1.31 6.08 -6.77
N VAL A 42 0.98 4.93 -6.20
CA VAL A 42 0.86 3.65 -6.92
C VAL A 42 -0.25 3.71 -7.98
N SER A 43 -1.39 4.34 -7.66
CA SER A 43 -2.48 4.50 -8.63
C SER A 43 -2.06 5.36 -9.82
N LEU A 44 -1.37 6.48 -9.56
CA LEU A 44 -0.83 7.34 -10.61
C LEU A 44 0.25 6.64 -11.45
N ALA A 45 1.06 5.77 -10.84
CA ALA A 45 2.01 4.93 -11.57
C ALA A 45 1.29 3.90 -12.46
N ASN A 46 0.23 3.26 -11.97
CA ASN A 46 -0.59 2.33 -12.74
C ASN A 46 -1.30 2.99 -13.93
N TYR A 47 -1.64 4.29 -13.82
CA TYR A 47 -2.18 5.08 -14.93
C TYR A 47 -1.10 5.57 -15.92
N GLY A 48 0.17 5.19 -15.74
CA GLY A 48 1.28 5.57 -16.62
C GLY A 48 1.73 7.03 -16.48
N LEU A 49 1.26 7.73 -15.44
CA LEU A 49 1.61 9.13 -15.18
C LEU A 49 2.94 9.24 -14.44
N ILE A 50 3.35 8.18 -13.73
CA ILE A 50 4.60 8.09 -12.99
C ILE A 50 5.29 6.78 -13.37
N ARG A 51 6.55 6.86 -13.81
CA ARG A 51 7.38 5.67 -13.99
C ARG A 51 8.11 5.41 -12.67
N PRO A 52 7.92 4.26 -11.99
CA PRO A 52 8.80 3.89 -10.89
C PRO A 52 10.21 3.76 -11.46
N LEU A 53 11.16 4.48 -10.85
CA LEU A 53 12.58 4.41 -11.18
C LEU A 53 13.14 3.03 -10.79
#